data_AF-A0A139WB94-F1
#
_entry.id   AF-A0A139WB94-F1
#
_cell.length_a   1.000
_cell.length_b   1.000
_cell.length_c   1.000
_cell.angle_alpha   90.00
_cell.angle_beta   90.00
_cell.angle_gamma   90.00
#
_symmetry.space_group_name_H-M   'P 1'
#
loop_
_entity.id
_entity.type
_entity.pdbx_description
1 polymer ?
#
loop_
_entity_poly.entity_id
_entity_poly.type
_entity_poly.pdbx_seq_one_letter_code
_entity_poly.pdbx_strand_id
1 'polypeptide(L)'
;MASFRDLQMDWASLCQDCTECWTSEDLQLAAELGKTLLERNKELETALKQHQNVIEDQTQEIEYLTKQTVALREVSDSRLRIYEQLEVSIQDLERANHRLVLENSAGKKHIKTLTTNIESLETRCEELQTTIDDLRLQVDALKRRAQRPVEVKSTPPATITLRHVEKYDEEATPTSPEPKTHTIDAQCVKNSTPIKTEPPQVNNEDKENDDNLEQISQLMAQLRESKTQASRDQRRITELEEQLATMIQQNQALENQVIQLHHRDDDMKSMYDELSTLEEVRKGQMCSRCLRNIDRGSDVAEDDDSSILDNLMNSPQHHRSSFSLDVQVRPEIVRALGFLSLSQCFL
;
A
#
# COMPACT_ATOMS: atom_id res chain seq x y z
N MET A 1 39.24 71.83 19.75
CA MET A 1 37.93 72.04 19.10
C MET A 1 37.23 73.13 19.89
N ALA A 2 36.62 74.12 19.22
CA ALA A 2 35.69 75.02 19.90
C ALA A 2 34.46 74.23 20.38
N SER A 3 33.86 74.63 21.49
CA SER A 3 32.58 74.07 21.91
C SER A 3 31.43 74.67 21.09
N PHE A 4 30.27 73.99 21.12
CA PHE A 4 29.05 74.51 20.49
C PHE A 4 28.67 75.90 21.01
N ARG A 5 28.96 76.22 22.28
CA ARG A 5 28.67 77.54 22.86
C ARG A 5 29.60 78.63 22.35
N ASP A 6 30.88 78.32 22.16
CA ASP A 6 31.85 79.28 21.65
C ASP A 6 31.46 79.66 20.20
N LEU A 7 31.23 78.65 19.36
CA LEU A 7 30.73 78.82 17.99
C LEU A 7 29.39 79.55 17.93
N GLN A 8 28.49 79.33 18.89
CA GLN A 8 27.21 80.04 18.97
C GLN A 8 27.38 81.52 19.34
N MET A 9 28.35 81.86 20.20
CA MET A 9 28.65 83.26 20.54
C MET A 9 29.37 83.96 19.39
N ASP A 10 30.31 83.30 18.73
CA ASP A 10 30.99 83.82 17.53
C ASP A 10 29.96 84.09 16.42
N TRP A 11 29.08 83.13 16.11
CA TRP A 11 28.04 83.26 15.08
C TRP A 11 26.99 84.34 15.39
N ALA A 12 26.71 84.59 16.68
CA ALA A 12 25.85 85.68 17.13
C ALA A 12 26.56 87.06 17.17
N SER A 13 27.89 87.10 16.99
CA SER A 13 28.67 88.35 16.91
C SER A 13 28.83 88.88 15.49
N LEU A 14 28.60 88.05 14.46
CA LEU A 14 28.61 88.45 13.06
C LEU A 14 27.38 89.31 12.71
N CYS A 15 27.56 90.30 11.84
CA CYS A 15 26.45 91.13 11.36
C CYS A 15 25.61 90.34 10.34
N GLN A 16 24.40 89.95 10.75
CA GLN A 16 23.48 89.14 9.92
C GLN A 16 22.62 90.00 8.97
N ASP A 17 22.40 91.28 9.30
CA ASP A 17 21.50 92.18 8.56
C ASP A 17 22.17 93.00 7.44
N CYS A 18 23.50 92.90 7.25
CA CYS A 18 24.23 93.75 6.30
C CYS A 18 25.20 92.96 5.42
N THR A 19 24.84 92.81 4.13
CA THR A 19 25.63 92.09 3.13
C THR A 19 26.96 92.76 2.80
N GLU A 20 27.11 94.06 3.08
CA GLU A 20 28.35 94.83 2.82
C GLU A 20 29.46 94.54 3.86
N CYS A 21 29.15 93.86 4.96
CA CYS A 21 30.11 93.52 6.00
C CYS A 21 30.90 92.22 5.74
N TRP A 22 30.50 91.42 4.74
CA TRP A 22 31.15 90.16 4.39
C TRP A 22 32.26 90.41 3.37
N THR A 23 33.49 89.95 3.63
CA THR A 23 34.57 90.08 2.64
C THR A 23 34.39 89.05 1.53
N SER A 24 35.07 89.29 0.39
CA SER A 24 35.11 88.30 -0.69
C SER A 24 35.79 87.00 -0.27
N GLU A 25 36.64 87.02 0.77
CA GLU A 25 37.34 85.85 1.30
C GLU A 25 36.39 85.02 2.18
N ASP A 26 35.56 85.64 3.02
CA ASP A 26 34.52 84.96 3.81
C ASP A 26 33.51 84.26 2.91
N LEU A 27 33.08 84.94 1.84
CA LEU A 27 32.09 84.42 0.89
C LEU A 27 32.68 83.27 0.05
N GLN A 28 33.97 83.34 -0.31
CA GLN A 28 34.68 82.25 -0.96
C GLN A 28 34.85 81.05 -0.02
N LEU A 29 35.24 81.27 1.24
CA LEU A 29 35.40 80.21 2.24
C LEU A 29 34.07 79.49 2.50
N ALA A 30 32.95 80.22 2.59
CA ALA A 30 31.62 79.63 2.71
C ALA A 30 31.26 78.77 1.48
N ALA A 31 31.62 79.21 0.27
CA ALA A 31 31.40 78.44 -0.97
C ALA A 31 32.31 77.19 -1.05
N GLU A 32 33.56 77.27 -0.61
CA GLU A 32 34.49 76.14 -0.55
C GLU A 32 34.04 75.09 0.47
N LEU A 33 33.65 75.50 1.68
CA LEU A 33 33.07 74.62 2.70
C LEU A 33 31.76 73.99 2.21
N GLY A 34 30.88 74.78 1.57
CA GLY A 34 29.64 74.29 0.97
C GLY A 34 29.89 73.24 -0.12
N LYS A 35 30.88 73.47 -0.99
CA LYS A 35 31.33 72.50 -1.99
C LYS A 35 31.83 71.20 -1.34
N THR A 36 32.73 71.28 -0.35
CA THR A 36 33.25 70.08 0.33
C THR A 36 32.16 69.30 1.06
N LEU A 37 31.17 69.97 1.65
CA LEU A 37 30.02 69.31 2.27
C LEU A 37 29.12 68.62 1.25
N LEU A 38 28.85 69.24 0.09
CA LEU A 38 28.08 68.64 -1.00
C LEU A 38 28.82 67.46 -1.65
N GLU A 39 30.13 67.57 -1.84
CA GLU A 39 31.00 66.52 -2.37
C GLU A 39 31.00 65.30 -1.42
N ARG A 40 31.21 65.51 -0.12
CA ARG A 40 31.11 64.47 0.92
C ARG A 40 29.70 63.87 1.04
N ASN A 41 28.64 64.68 0.87
CA ASN A 41 27.27 64.17 0.89
C ASN A 41 27.03 63.23 -0.30
N LYS A 42 27.45 63.63 -1.50
CA LYS A 42 27.39 62.81 -2.72
C LYS A 42 28.22 61.52 -2.61
N GLU A 43 29.39 61.55 -1.97
CA GLU A 43 30.16 60.34 -1.63
C GLU A 43 29.34 59.39 -0.74
N LEU A 44 28.72 59.92 0.33
CA LEU A 44 27.91 59.14 1.27
C LEU A 44 26.64 58.57 0.60
N GLU A 45 25.95 59.34 -0.26
CA GLU A 45 24.85 58.82 -1.07
C GLU A 45 25.29 57.69 -2.01
N THR A 46 26.47 57.83 -2.60
CA THR A 46 27.01 56.82 -3.53
C THR A 46 27.37 55.54 -2.80
N ALA A 47 28.03 55.65 -1.64
CA ALA A 47 28.34 54.51 -0.78
C ALA A 47 27.07 53.85 -0.21
N LEU A 48 26.06 54.63 0.17
CA LEU A 48 24.76 54.11 0.62
C LEU A 48 24.08 53.28 -0.48
N LYS A 49 24.02 53.81 -1.71
CA LYS A 49 23.46 53.08 -2.87
C LYS A 49 24.26 51.80 -3.18
N GLN A 50 25.59 51.86 -3.12
CA GLN A 50 26.44 50.66 -3.27
C GLN A 50 26.14 49.59 -2.19
N HIS A 51 25.94 50.00 -0.93
CA HIS A 51 25.55 49.08 0.13
C HIS A 51 24.12 48.54 -0.02
N GLN A 52 23.17 49.34 -0.53
CA GLN A 52 21.82 48.88 -0.85
C GLN A 52 21.84 47.78 -1.92
N ASN A 53 22.53 48.00 -3.05
CA ASN A 53 22.70 46.98 -4.09
C ASN A 53 23.30 45.67 -3.54
N VAL A 54 24.35 45.75 -2.71
CA VAL A 54 24.97 44.56 -2.10
C VAL A 54 24.02 43.83 -1.14
N ILE A 55 23.14 44.55 -0.42
CA ILE A 55 22.11 43.93 0.42
C ILE A 55 21.03 43.25 -0.45
N GLU A 56 20.66 43.84 -1.58
CA GLU A 56 19.71 43.24 -2.54
C GLU A 56 20.27 41.98 -3.19
N ASP A 57 21.53 42.00 -3.63
CA ASP A 57 22.26 40.82 -4.15
C ASP A 57 22.32 39.69 -3.11
N GLN A 58 22.72 40.01 -1.87
CA GLN A 58 22.80 39.04 -0.77
C GLN A 58 21.42 38.48 -0.38
N THR A 59 20.37 39.30 -0.47
CA THR A 59 19.00 38.85 -0.20
C THR A 59 18.54 37.82 -1.25
N GLN A 60 18.85 38.05 -2.52
CA GLN A 60 18.57 37.10 -3.61
C GLN A 60 19.38 35.80 -3.46
N GLU A 61 20.66 35.88 -3.05
CA GLU A 61 21.48 34.68 -2.77
C GLU A 61 20.90 33.86 -1.60
N ILE A 62 20.52 34.51 -0.50
CA ILE A 62 19.88 33.86 0.65
C ILE A 62 18.55 33.20 0.24
N GLU A 63 17.74 33.86 -0.59
CA GLU A 63 16.48 33.30 -1.08
C GLU A 63 16.72 32.06 -1.97
N TYR A 64 17.69 32.14 -2.90
CA TYR A 64 18.07 31.03 -3.78
C TYR A 64 18.57 29.81 -2.98
N LEU A 65 19.49 30.02 -2.04
CA LEU A 65 20.03 28.95 -1.18
C LEU A 65 18.94 28.37 -0.25
N THR A 66 17.97 29.20 0.18
CA THR A 66 16.81 28.74 0.94
C THR A 66 15.91 27.84 0.09
N LYS A 67 15.57 28.23 -1.14
CA LYS A 67 14.80 27.42 -2.09
C LYS A 67 15.49 26.08 -2.40
N GLN A 68 16.80 26.10 -2.64
CA GLN A 68 17.59 24.88 -2.84
C GLN A 68 17.58 23.98 -1.58
N THR A 69 17.67 24.57 -0.39
CA THR A 69 17.61 23.84 0.89
C THR A 69 16.25 23.17 1.12
N VAL A 70 15.14 23.80 0.71
CA VAL A 70 13.80 23.22 0.77
C VAL A 70 13.67 22.04 -0.18
N ALA A 71 14.04 22.20 -1.46
CA ALA A 71 13.97 21.12 -2.45
C ALA A 71 14.82 19.89 -2.05
N LEU A 72 15.98 20.09 -1.41
CA LEU A 72 16.82 18.99 -0.90
C LEU A 72 16.18 18.24 0.28
N ARG A 73 15.32 18.88 1.08
CA ARG A 73 14.52 18.22 2.11
C ARG A 73 13.39 17.42 1.48
N GLU A 74 12.62 18.02 0.58
CA GLU A 74 11.50 17.36 -0.12
C GLU A 74 11.94 16.08 -0.87
N VAL A 75 13.11 16.11 -1.54
CA VAL A 75 13.71 14.93 -2.16
C VAL A 75 14.13 13.88 -1.12
N SER A 76 14.63 14.30 0.04
CA SER A 76 15.00 13.40 1.14
C SER A 76 13.78 12.74 1.79
N ASP A 77 12.69 13.48 1.98
CA ASP A 77 11.43 13.01 2.56
C ASP A 77 10.62 12.16 1.56
N SER A 78 10.75 12.44 0.27
CA SER A 78 10.28 11.56 -0.81
C SER A 78 11.01 10.21 -0.79
N ARG A 79 12.35 10.23 -0.68
CA ARG A 79 13.17 9.01 -0.56
C ARG A 79 12.86 8.20 0.71
N LEU A 80 12.60 8.86 1.84
CA LEU A 80 12.24 8.17 3.08
C LEU A 80 10.94 7.37 2.91
N ARG A 81 9.88 7.99 2.37
CA ARG A 81 8.61 7.32 2.07
C ARG A 81 8.74 6.15 1.11
N ILE A 82 9.66 6.23 0.14
CA ILE A 82 9.98 5.10 -0.76
C ILE A 82 10.61 3.94 0.03
N TYR A 83 11.52 4.21 0.97
CA TYR A 83 12.09 3.15 1.82
C TYR A 83 11.06 2.52 2.76
N GLU A 84 10.18 3.32 3.38
CA GLU A 84 9.08 2.83 4.23
C GLU A 84 8.14 1.91 3.43
N GLN A 85 7.76 2.30 2.22
CA GLN A 85 6.90 1.51 1.33
C GLN A 85 7.58 0.22 0.84
N LEU A 86 8.90 0.25 0.62
CA LEU A 86 9.68 -0.95 0.29
C LEU A 86 9.79 -1.90 1.47
N GLU A 87 9.95 -1.41 2.70
CA GLU A 87 10.00 -2.25 3.90
C GLU A 87 8.68 -3.01 4.12
N VAL A 88 7.53 -2.33 3.97
CA VAL A 88 6.20 -2.99 4.00
C VAL A 88 6.11 -4.07 2.92
N SER A 89 6.53 -3.76 1.68
CA SER A 89 6.49 -4.70 0.56
C SER A 89 7.38 -5.94 0.78
N ILE A 90 8.57 -5.76 1.37
CA ILE A 90 9.46 -6.87 1.75
C ILE A 90 8.78 -7.76 2.79
N GLN A 91 8.21 -7.18 3.85
CA GLN A 91 7.53 -7.94 4.88
C GLN A 91 6.32 -8.73 4.33
N ASP A 92 5.56 -8.17 3.39
CA ASP A 92 4.44 -8.88 2.75
C ASP A 92 4.88 -10.02 1.83
N LEU A 93 6.00 -9.85 1.11
CA LEU A 93 6.62 -10.93 0.33
C LEU A 93 7.16 -12.03 1.25
N GLU A 94 7.76 -11.70 2.39
CA GLU A 94 8.20 -12.66 3.41
C GLU A 94 7.02 -13.44 4.01
N ARG A 95 5.94 -12.75 4.40
CA ARG A 95 4.69 -13.37 4.89
C ARG A 95 4.09 -14.32 3.86
N ALA A 96 4.02 -13.90 2.60
CA ALA A 96 3.49 -14.71 1.50
C ALA A 96 4.36 -15.94 1.21
N ASN A 97 5.69 -15.77 1.17
CA ASN A 97 6.64 -16.86 1.00
C ASN A 97 6.55 -17.88 2.14
N HIS A 98 6.50 -17.42 3.40
CA HIS A 98 6.35 -18.29 4.56
C HIS A 98 5.05 -19.12 4.49
N ARG A 99 3.93 -18.50 4.10
CA ARG A 99 2.66 -19.20 3.86
C ARG A 99 2.80 -20.27 2.76
N LEU A 100 3.37 -19.93 1.61
CA LEU A 100 3.60 -20.87 0.50
C LEU A 100 4.52 -22.04 0.89
N VAL A 101 5.53 -21.80 1.73
CA VAL A 101 6.40 -22.86 2.29
C VAL A 101 5.61 -23.81 3.19
N LEU A 102 4.72 -23.28 4.05
CA LEU A 102 3.85 -24.09 4.91
C LEU A 102 2.87 -24.93 4.07
N GLU A 103 2.19 -24.31 3.10
CA GLU A 103 1.26 -24.97 2.17
C GLU A 103 1.94 -26.07 1.34
N ASN A 104 3.13 -25.79 0.77
CA ASN A 104 3.95 -26.78 0.07
C ASN A 104 4.35 -27.94 1.01
N SER A 105 4.73 -27.64 2.27
CA SER A 105 5.02 -28.68 3.26
C SER A 105 3.81 -29.56 3.59
N ALA A 106 2.59 -29.00 3.56
CA ALA A 106 1.34 -29.71 3.79
C ALA A 106 0.95 -30.58 2.57
N GLY A 107 1.01 -30.01 1.36
CA GLY A 107 0.82 -30.75 0.11
C GLY A 107 1.81 -31.91 -0.03
N LYS A 108 3.08 -31.70 0.30
CA LYS A 108 4.12 -32.75 0.31
C LYS A 108 3.87 -33.87 1.34
N LYS A 109 3.19 -33.58 2.46
CA LYS A 109 2.72 -34.60 3.41
C LYS A 109 1.52 -35.37 2.83
N HIS A 110 0.53 -34.66 2.27
CA HIS A 110 -0.66 -35.26 1.68
C HIS A 110 -0.33 -36.20 0.50
N ILE A 111 0.55 -35.76 -0.40
CA ILE A 111 1.06 -36.59 -1.51
C ILE A 111 1.68 -37.89 -0.97
N LYS A 112 2.54 -37.82 0.05
CA LYS A 112 3.14 -39.03 0.66
C LYS A 112 2.07 -39.98 1.22
N THR A 113 1.06 -39.47 1.91
CA THR A 113 -0.04 -40.30 2.43
C THR A 113 -0.83 -40.96 1.31
N LEU A 114 -1.09 -40.26 0.21
CA LEU A 114 -1.73 -40.84 -0.97
C LEU A 114 -0.85 -41.92 -1.62
N THR A 115 0.47 -41.70 -1.74
CA THR A 115 1.42 -42.71 -2.24
C THR A 115 1.38 -43.98 -1.37
N THR A 116 1.50 -43.86 -0.05
CA THR A 116 1.44 -45.04 0.85
C THR A 116 0.09 -45.76 0.84
N ASN A 117 -1.00 -45.03 0.54
CA ASN A 117 -2.33 -45.64 0.38
C ASN A 117 -2.44 -46.40 -0.95
N ILE A 118 -1.83 -45.89 -2.03
CA ILE A 118 -1.76 -46.57 -3.34
C ILE A 118 -0.93 -47.85 -3.20
N GLU A 119 0.28 -47.77 -2.63
CA GLU A 119 1.15 -48.93 -2.37
C GLU A 119 0.41 -50.04 -1.60
N SER A 120 -0.33 -49.68 -0.54
CA SER A 120 -1.13 -50.59 0.29
C SER A 120 -2.34 -51.21 -0.44
N LEU A 121 -2.91 -50.50 -1.42
CA LEU A 121 -3.96 -51.03 -2.29
C LEU A 121 -3.39 -51.94 -3.38
N GLU A 122 -2.21 -51.61 -3.92
CA GLU A 122 -1.49 -52.42 -4.91
C GLU A 122 -1.10 -53.78 -4.32
N THR A 123 -0.45 -53.82 -3.14
CA THR A 123 -0.13 -55.10 -2.46
C THR A 123 -1.37 -55.94 -2.17
N ARG A 124 -2.48 -55.29 -1.80
CA ARG A 124 -3.75 -55.99 -1.53
C ARG A 124 -4.42 -56.52 -2.81
N CYS A 125 -4.24 -55.85 -3.94
CA CYS A 125 -4.63 -56.39 -5.24
C CYS A 125 -3.77 -57.60 -5.65
N GLU A 126 -2.47 -57.60 -5.35
CA GLU A 126 -1.58 -58.75 -5.57
C GLU A 126 -1.93 -59.95 -4.68
N GLU A 127 -2.24 -59.73 -3.39
CA GLU A 127 -2.78 -60.75 -2.47
C GLU A 127 -4.09 -61.38 -2.98
N LEU A 128 -5.01 -60.55 -3.50
CA LEU A 128 -6.27 -61.03 -4.06
C LEU A 128 -6.06 -61.78 -5.38
N GLN A 129 -5.14 -61.31 -6.25
CA GLN A 129 -4.84 -61.96 -7.52
C GLN A 129 -4.15 -63.32 -7.32
N THR A 130 -3.19 -63.40 -6.40
CA THR A 130 -2.55 -64.68 -6.04
C THR A 130 -3.56 -65.66 -5.42
N THR A 131 -4.46 -65.18 -4.55
CA THR A 131 -5.58 -65.99 -4.01
C THR A 131 -6.50 -66.52 -5.12
N ILE A 132 -6.81 -65.71 -6.14
CA ILE A 132 -7.60 -66.11 -7.30
C ILE A 132 -6.89 -67.20 -8.13
N ASP A 133 -5.58 -67.08 -8.33
CA ASP A 133 -4.80 -68.06 -9.11
C ASP A 133 -4.58 -69.39 -8.36
N ASP A 134 -4.38 -69.36 -7.04
CA ASP A 134 -4.39 -70.57 -6.20
C ASP A 134 -5.74 -71.30 -6.25
N LEU A 135 -6.86 -70.56 -6.25
CA LEU A 135 -8.20 -71.15 -6.39
C LEU A 135 -8.42 -71.72 -7.80
N ARG A 136 -7.94 -71.06 -8.85
CA ARG A 136 -7.94 -71.59 -10.24
C ARG A 136 -7.14 -72.90 -10.33
N LEU A 137 -5.95 -72.94 -9.75
CA LEU A 137 -5.10 -74.14 -9.70
C LEU A 137 -5.78 -75.30 -8.94
N GLN A 138 -6.42 -75.02 -7.81
CA GLN A 138 -7.21 -76.02 -7.06
C GLN A 138 -8.37 -76.57 -7.88
N VAL A 139 -9.15 -75.70 -8.54
CA VAL A 139 -10.26 -76.10 -9.42
C VAL A 139 -9.78 -77.00 -10.56
N ASP A 140 -8.66 -76.67 -11.22
CA ASP A 140 -8.12 -77.47 -12.31
C ASP A 140 -7.42 -78.76 -11.85
N ALA A 141 -6.94 -78.81 -10.60
CA ALA A 141 -6.51 -80.05 -9.96
C ALA A 141 -7.71 -80.97 -9.65
N LEU A 142 -8.85 -80.41 -9.21
CA LEU A 142 -10.09 -81.17 -8.99
C LEU A 142 -10.67 -81.70 -10.31
N LYS A 143 -10.73 -80.90 -11.39
CA LYS A 143 -11.11 -81.36 -12.74
C LYS A 143 -10.24 -82.52 -13.21
N ARG A 144 -8.90 -82.41 -13.08
CA ARG A 144 -7.96 -83.48 -13.43
C ARG A 144 -8.07 -84.73 -12.54
N ARG A 145 -8.53 -84.60 -11.30
CA ARG A 145 -8.88 -85.75 -10.44
C ARG A 145 -10.17 -86.43 -10.91
N ALA A 146 -11.20 -85.66 -11.28
CA ALA A 146 -12.47 -86.20 -11.79
C ALA A 146 -12.36 -86.84 -13.19
N GLN A 147 -11.38 -86.43 -14.00
CA GLN A 147 -11.13 -86.99 -15.34
C GLN A 147 -10.25 -88.25 -15.35
N ARG A 148 -9.79 -88.77 -14.19
CA ARG A 148 -9.10 -90.06 -14.16
C ARG A 148 -10.11 -91.21 -14.38
N PRO A 149 -9.92 -92.08 -15.39
CA PRO A 149 -10.76 -93.27 -15.53
C PRO A 149 -10.58 -94.19 -14.31
N VAL A 150 -11.67 -94.47 -13.61
CA VAL A 150 -11.75 -95.55 -12.61
C VAL A 150 -12.47 -96.71 -13.26
N GLU A 151 -11.78 -97.84 -13.40
CA GLU A 151 -12.39 -99.04 -13.98
C GLU A 151 -13.42 -99.68 -13.02
N VAL A 152 -14.68 -99.62 -13.45
CA VAL A 152 -15.72 -100.64 -13.28
C VAL A 152 -16.04 -101.10 -11.84
N LYS A 153 -17.16 -100.61 -11.31
CA LYS A 153 -18.36 -101.47 -11.10
C LYS A 153 -19.66 -100.68 -10.92
N SER A 154 -20.72 -101.22 -11.51
CA SER A 154 -22.07 -100.66 -11.69
C SER A 154 -22.95 -100.72 -10.44
N THR A 155 -23.79 -99.69 -10.20
CA THR A 155 -25.27 -99.75 -10.41
C THR A 155 -25.95 -98.37 -10.24
N PRO A 156 -27.15 -98.12 -10.82
CA PRO A 156 -27.89 -96.84 -10.78
C PRO A 156 -29.26 -96.95 -10.05
N PRO A 157 -30.15 -95.92 -10.07
CA PRO A 157 -29.96 -94.50 -9.78
C PRO A 157 -30.97 -93.98 -8.72
N ALA A 158 -30.89 -92.70 -8.32
CA ALA A 158 -31.96 -92.01 -7.58
C ALA A 158 -32.13 -90.56 -8.06
N THR A 159 -33.39 -90.14 -8.27
CA THR A 159 -33.78 -88.84 -8.86
C THR A 159 -34.15 -87.83 -7.78
N ILE A 160 -33.86 -86.53 -7.98
CA ILE A 160 -34.62 -85.39 -7.44
C ILE A 160 -34.28 -84.11 -8.24
N THR A 161 -35.15 -83.10 -8.20
CA THR A 161 -35.37 -82.14 -9.30
C THR A 161 -34.73 -80.75 -9.17
N LEU A 162 -34.51 -80.13 -10.34
CA LEU A 162 -34.12 -78.73 -10.57
C LEU A 162 -35.16 -77.69 -10.09
N ARG A 163 -34.74 -76.44 -9.85
CA ARG A 163 -35.57 -75.21 -9.95
C ARG A 163 -34.74 -74.00 -10.43
N HIS A 164 -35.43 -73.03 -11.01
CA HIS A 164 -34.96 -71.85 -11.77
C HIS A 164 -36.07 -70.78 -11.80
N VAL A 165 -35.86 -69.52 -12.19
CA VAL A 165 -34.62 -68.87 -12.69
C VAL A 165 -33.93 -68.03 -11.58
N GLU A 166 -33.96 -66.71 -11.40
CA GLU A 166 -34.56 -65.53 -12.10
C GLU A 166 -33.51 -64.37 -12.23
N LYS A 167 -33.92 -63.10 -12.42
CA LYS A 167 -33.02 -62.00 -12.87
C LYS A 167 -33.51 -60.58 -12.48
N TYR A 168 -32.62 -59.58 -12.65
CA TYR A 168 -32.85 -58.12 -12.71
C TYR A 168 -33.11 -57.43 -11.35
N ASP A 169 -32.73 -56.16 -11.09
CA ASP A 169 -31.73 -55.26 -11.72
C ASP A 169 -31.36 -54.07 -10.78
N GLU A 170 -30.36 -53.28 -11.20
CA GLU A 170 -30.12 -51.84 -10.91
C GLU A 170 -29.69 -51.32 -9.52
N GLU A 171 -29.27 -50.05 -9.56
CA GLU A 171 -28.31 -49.29 -8.74
C GLU A 171 -28.76 -48.86 -7.32
N ALA A 172 -27.79 -48.65 -6.41
CA ALA A 172 -27.50 -47.32 -5.84
C ALA A 172 -26.40 -47.33 -4.72
N THR A 173 -25.51 -46.34 -4.75
CA THR A 173 -24.75 -45.82 -3.58
C THR A 173 -25.27 -44.40 -3.25
N PRO A 174 -24.90 -43.73 -2.14
CA PRO A 174 -23.93 -44.05 -1.07
C PRO A 174 -24.57 -44.03 0.36
N THR A 175 -23.83 -44.13 1.48
CA THR A 175 -23.21 -42.98 2.20
C THR A 175 -22.34 -43.50 3.38
N SER A 176 -21.33 -42.72 3.79
CA SER A 176 -20.41 -43.05 4.91
C SER A 176 -21.05 -42.93 6.31
N PRO A 177 -20.63 -43.73 7.30
CA PRO A 177 -20.80 -43.42 8.72
C PRO A 177 -19.74 -42.40 9.20
N GLU A 178 -20.09 -41.60 10.21
CA GLU A 178 -19.20 -40.62 10.87
C GLU A 178 -18.56 -41.16 12.18
N PRO A 179 -17.45 -40.56 12.66
CA PRO A 179 -16.74 -41.01 13.85
C PRO A 179 -17.35 -40.52 15.18
N LYS A 180 -16.98 -41.19 16.27
CA LYS A 180 -17.42 -40.87 17.64
C LYS A 180 -16.54 -39.78 18.26
N THR A 181 -17.14 -38.74 18.81
CA THR A 181 -16.46 -37.78 19.69
C THR A 181 -16.69 -38.15 21.16
N HIS A 182 -15.62 -38.25 21.95
CA HIS A 182 -15.70 -38.41 23.40
C HIS A 182 -15.73 -37.03 24.08
N THR A 183 -16.59 -36.90 25.09
CA THR A 183 -16.34 -35.97 26.21
C THR A 183 -16.85 -36.60 27.51
N ILE A 184 -16.13 -36.35 28.60
CA ILE A 184 -16.40 -36.87 29.94
C ILE A 184 -16.43 -35.66 30.86
N ASP A 185 -17.52 -35.49 31.62
CA ASP A 185 -17.56 -35.09 33.04
C ASP A 185 -19.05 -35.00 33.46
N ALA A 186 -19.57 -35.55 34.57
CA ALA A 186 -19.08 -35.97 35.89
C ALA A 186 -19.50 -35.04 37.06
N GLN A 187 -20.80 -35.00 37.38
CA GLN A 187 -21.39 -35.00 38.74
C GLN A 187 -22.93 -34.99 38.61
N CYS A 188 -23.76 -35.81 39.29
CA CYS A 188 -23.77 -36.42 40.63
C CYS A 188 -24.34 -35.54 41.75
N VAL A 189 -25.65 -35.73 42.04
CA VAL A 189 -26.22 -35.79 43.40
C VAL A 189 -27.25 -36.92 43.42
N LYS A 190 -27.44 -37.59 44.57
CA LYS A 190 -28.39 -38.70 44.77
C LYS A 190 -29.63 -38.22 45.52
N ASN A 191 -30.77 -38.89 45.33
CA ASN A 191 -31.73 -39.18 46.39
C ASN A 191 -32.64 -40.36 46.01
N SER A 192 -33.45 -40.88 46.96
CA SER A 192 -33.77 -42.31 46.98
C SER A 192 -35.22 -42.66 47.34
N THR A 193 -35.75 -43.68 46.64
CA THR A 193 -36.70 -44.71 47.17
C THR A 193 -38.19 -44.26 47.36
N PRO A 194 -39.18 -45.14 47.70
CA PRO A 194 -39.96 -45.82 46.64
C PRO A 194 -41.45 -46.11 46.96
N ILE A 195 -42.41 -45.87 46.05
CA ILE A 195 -43.84 -46.20 46.27
C ILE A 195 -44.48 -46.93 45.06
N LYS A 196 -45.26 -47.98 45.35
CA LYS A 196 -46.19 -48.70 44.45
C LYS A 196 -47.57 -47.98 44.46
N THR A 197 -48.52 -48.17 43.55
CA THR A 197 -49.08 -49.43 43.00
C THR A 197 -50.06 -49.12 41.85
N GLU A 198 -50.45 -50.14 41.07
CA GLU A 198 -51.69 -50.22 40.25
C GLU A 198 -51.92 -49.29 39.05
N PRO A 199 -52.12 -49.86 37.84
CA PRO A 199 -52.83 -49.26 36.70
C PRO A 199 -54.21 -49.93 36.48
N PRO A 200 -55.06 -49.49 35.51
CA PRO A 200 -55.05 -48.24 34.74
C PRO A 200 -56.38 -47.46 34.82
N GLN A 201 -56.35 -46.15 34.56
CA GLN A 201 -57.47 -45.45 33.90
C GLN A 201 -56.96 -44.71 32.67
N VAL A 202 -57.75 -44.69 31.61
CA VAL A 202 -57.32 -44.21 30.28
C VAL A 202 -57.71 -42.74 30.12
N ASN A 203 -56.83 -41.86 30.61
CA ASN A 203 -56.92 -40.44 30.32
C ASN A 203 -56.36 -40.19 28.91
N ASN A 204 -57.16 -39.62 28.02
CA ASN A 204 -56.62 -39.11 26.75
C ASN A 204 -55.76 -37.85 26.99
N GLU A 205 -56.05 -37.10 28.06
CA GLU A 205 -55.33 -35.91 28.50
C GLU A 205 -53.84 -36.17 28.76
N ASP A 206 -53.47 -37.34 29.30
CA ASP A 206 -52.06 -37.66 29.57
C ASP A 206 -51.24 -37.85 28.28
N LYS A 207 -51.89 -38.25 27.16
CA LYS A 207 -51.23 -38.31 25.84
C LYS A 207 -51.15 -36.95 25.18
N GLU A 208 -52.25 -36.18 25.18
CA GLU A 208 -52.22 -34.82 24.64
C GLU A 208 -51.20 -33.95 25.39
N ASN A 209 -51.00 -34.15 26.70
CA ASN A 209 -49.97 -33.46 27.47
C ASN A 209 -48.53 -33.90 27.08
N ASP A 210 -48.29 -35.17 26.79
CA ASP A 210 -46.98 -35.68 26.34
C ASP A 210 -46.65 -35.20 24.91
N ASP A 211 -47.61 -35.30 23.99
CA ASP A 211 -47.51 -34.77 22.62
C ASP A 211 -47.27 -33.25 22.62
N ASN A 212 -47.97 -32.49 23.47
CA ASN A 212 -47.74 -31.05 23.64
C ASN A 212 -46.37 -30.75 24.27
N LEU A 213 -45.89 -31.56 25.21
CA LEU A 213 -44.58 -31.38 25.84
C LEU A 213 -43.44 -31.64 24.87
N GLU A 214 -43.55 -32.68 24.02
CA GLU A 214 -42.60 -32.92 22.93
C GLU A 214 -42.65 -31.79 21.90
N GLN A 215 -43.83 -31.30 21.53
CA GLN A 215 -43.97 -30.18 20.59
C GLN A 215 -43.37 -28.88 21.14
N ILE A 216 -43.56 -28.57 22.43
CA ILE A 216 -42.90 -27.46 23.12
C ILE A 216 -41.38 -27.65 23.17
N SER A 217 -40.90 -28.89 23.37
CA SER A 217 -39.47 -29.23 23.32
C SER A 217 -38.87 -28.99 21.93
N GLN A 218 -39.56 -29.42 20.87
CA GLN A 218 -39.16 -29.17 19.47
C GLN A 218 -39.15 -27.68 19.13
N LEU A 219 -40.17 -26.91 19.55
CA LEU A 219 -40.20 -25.46 19.37
C LEU A 219 -39.04 -24.77 20.11
N MET A 220 -38.71 -25.20 21.33
CA MET A 220 -37.51 -24.71 22.04
C MET A 220 -36.20 -25.11 21.35
N ALA A 221 -36.13 -26.28 20.70
CA ALA A 221 -34.97 -26.68 19.92
C ALA A 221 -34.81 -25.81 18.66
N GLN A 222 -35.89 -25.60 17.89
CA GLN A 222 -35.92 -24.71 16.73
C GLN A 222 -35.57 -23.26 17.09
N LEU A 223 -36.04 -22.75 18.24
CA LEU A 223 -35.71 -21.41 18.71
C LEU A 223 -34.22 -21.28 19.08
N ARG A 224 -33.61 -22.34 19.63
CA ARG A 224 -32.15 -22.40 19.88
C ARG A 224 -31.37 -22.48 18.58
N GLU A 225 -31.77 -23.34 17.65
CA GLU A 225 -31.17 -23.49 16.32
C GLU A 225 -31.14 -22.13 15.60
N SER A 226 -32.31 -21.50 15.45
CA SER A 226 -32.51 -20.17 14.87
C SER A 226 -31.64 -19.10 15.55
N LYS A 227 -31.57 -19.10 16.89
CA LYS A 227 -30.69 -18.19 17.64
C LYS A 227 -29.20 -18.42 17.36
N THR A 228 -28.75 -19.67 17.21
CA THR A 228 -27.36 -19.94 16.81
C THR A 228 -27.11 -19.52 15.37
N GLN A 229 -28.08 -19.72 14.48
CA GLN A 229 -27.96 -19.37 13.07
C GLN A 229 -27.87 -17.85 12.87
N ALA A 230 -28.76 -17.08 13.50
CA ALA A 230 -28.66 -15.61 13.53
C ALA A 230 -27.31 -15.12 14.08
N SER A 231 -26.73 -15.82 15.07
CA SER A 231 -25.37 -15.51 15.57
C SER A 231 -24.23 -15.92 14.62
N ARG A 232 -24.44 -16.82 13.65
CA ARG A 232 -23.47 -17.11 12.57
C ARG A 232 -23.59 -16.07 11.47
N ASP A 233 -24.82 -15.78 11.06
CA ASP A 233 -25.11 -14.82 9.99
C ASP A 233 -24.68 -13.39 10.38
N GLN A 234 -24.89 -12.99 11.64
CA GLN A 234 -24.39 -11.70 12.15
C GLN A 234 -22.87 -11.57 12.11
N ARG A 235 -22.11 -12.65 12.34
CA ARG A 235 -20.64 -12.64 12.20
C ARG A 235 -20.23 -12.51 10.74
N ARG A 236 -20.90 -13.25 9.86
CA ARG A 236 -20.66 -13.20 8.41
C ARG A 236 -21.01 -11.83 7.82
N ILE A 237 -22.01 -11.15 8.36
CA ILE A 237 -22.30 -9.74 8.04
C ILE A 237 -21.11 -8.86 8.46
N THR A 238 -20.63 -8.94 9.71
CA THR A 238 -19.49 -8.12 10.14
C THR A 238 -18.19 -8.40 9.37
N GLU A 239 -17.94 -9.67 9.00
CA GLU A 239 -16.80 -10.05 8.15
C GLU A 239 -16.89 -9.46 6.74
N LEU A 240 -18.11 -9.36 6.18
CA LEU A 240 -18.37 -8.75 4.87
C LEU A 240 -18.36 -7.21 4.93
N GLU A 241 -18.79 -6.61 6.03
CA GLU A 241 -18.70 -5.17 6.29
C GLU A 241 -17.24 -4.71 6.40
N GLU A 242 -16.37 -5.48 7.07
CA GLU A 242 -14.92 -5.23 7.13
C GLU A 242 -14.25 -5.38 5.75
N GLN A 243 -14.61 -6.41 4.99
CA GLN A 243 -14.15 -6.58 3.59
C GLN A 243 -14.61 -5.43 2.69
N LEU A 244 -15.85 -4.94 2.85
CA LEU A 244 -16.35 -3.79 2.10
C LEU A 244 -15.57 -2.52 2.47
N ALA A 245 -15.33 -2.27 3.75
CA ALA A 245 -14.59 -1.11 4.23
C ALA A 245 -13.15 -1.07 3.71
N THR A 246 -12.44 -2.21 3.72
CA THR A 246 -11.09 -2.30 3.17
C THR A 246 -11.05 -2.11 1.65
N MET A 247 -12.03 -2.64 0.90
CA MET A 247 -12.17 -2.37 -0.54
C MET A 247 -12.45 -0.89 -0.84
N ILE A 248 -13.29 -0.21 -0.04
CA ILE A 248 -13.57 1.22 -0.20
C ILE A 248 -12.29 2.04 0.03
N GLN A 249 -11.52 1.73 1.08
CA GLN A 249 -10.24 2.39 1.36
C GLN A 249 -9.22 2.18 0.23
N GLN A 250 -9.15 0.97 -0.34
CA GLN A 250 -8.27 0.67 -1.48
C GLN A 250 -8.70 1.44 -2.75
N ASN A 251 -10.00 1.49 -3.07
CA ASN A 251 -10.49 2.29 -4.19
C ASN A 251 -10.18 3.78 -4.00
N GLN A 252 -10.39 4.34 -2.81
CA GLN A 252 -10.05 5.74 -2.51
C GLN A 252 -8.54 6.00 -2.65
N ALA A 253 -7.68 5.06 -2.27
CA ALA A 253 -6.23 5.19 -2.48
C ALA A 253 -5.87 5.19 -3.98
N LEU A 254 -6.49 4.32 -4.79
CA LEU A 254 -6.30 4.26 -6.24
C LEU A 254 -6.84 5.51 -6.96
N GLU A 255 -8.01 6.01 -6.57
CA GLU A 255 -8.59 7.27 -7.08
C GLU A 255 -7.64 8.45 -6.83
N ASN A 256 -7.12 8.57 -5.61
CA ASN A 256 -6.11 9.58 -5.27
C ASN A 256 -4.81 9.42 -6.07
N GLN A 257 -4.38 8.18 -6.35
CA GLN A 257 -3.20 7.91 -7.19
C GLN A 257 -3.43 8.30 -8.65
N VAL A 258 -4.63 8.05 -9.21
CA VAL A 258 -5.01 8.48 -10.56
C VAL A 258 -5.04 10.01 -10.66
N ILE A 259 -5.59 10.71 -9.67
CA ILE A 259 -5.61 12.18 -9.62
C ILE A 259 -4.17 12.75 -9.59
N GLN A 260 -3.27 12.16 -8.79
CA GLN A 260 -1.86 12.58 -8.74
C GLN A 260 -1.11 12.33 -10.06
N LEU A 261 -1.43 11.25 -10.77
CA LEU A 261 -0.86 10.96 -12.09
C LEU A 261 -1.39 11.94 -13.15
N HIS A 262 -2.69 12.27 -13.13
CA HIS A 262 -3.28 13.23 -14.05
C HIS A 262 -2.69 14.63 -13.86
N HIS A 263 -2.56 15.11 -12.62
CA HIS A 263 -1.93 16.40 -12.31
C HIS A 263 -0.51 16.48 -12.87
N ARG A 264 0.30 15.41 -12.72
CA ARG A 264 1.67 15.37 -13.27
C ARG A 264 1.73 15.29 -14.79
N ASP A 265 0.76 14.66 -15.43
CA ASP A 265 0.63 14.65 -16.88
C ASP A 265 0.25 16.05 -17.40
N ASP A 266 -0.57 16.81 -16.65
CA ASP A 266 -0.90 18.20 -16.95
C ASP A 266 0.27 19.17 -16.68
N ASP A 267 1.02 19.00 -15.59
CA ASP A 267 2.26 19.74 -15.31
C ASP A 267 3.27 19.54 -16.46
N MET A 268 3.38 18.30 -16.95
CA MET A 268 4.26 17.96 -18.08
C MET A 268 3.77 18.56 -19.41
N LYS A 269 2.46 18.70 -19.62
CA LYS A 269 1.89 19.43 -20.77
C LYS A 269 2.19 20.92 -20.68
N SER A 270 2.01 21.55 -19.50
CA SER A 270 2.35 22.96 -19.30
C SER A 270 3.81 23.23 -19.65
N MET A 271 4.74 22.45 -19.09
CA MET A 271 6.16 22.58 -19.45
C MET A 271 6.44 22.29 -20.93
N TYR A 272 5.67 21.41 -21.59
CA TYR A 272 5.83 21.15 -23.02
C TYR A 272 5.36 22.33 -23.88
N ASP A 273 4.25 22.97 -23.52
CA ASP A 273 3.72 24.15 -24.21
C ASP A 273 4.58 25.41 -23.94
N GLU A 274 5.12 25.55 -22.73
CA GLU A 274 6.17 26.53 -22.39
C GLU A 274 7.44 26.32 -23.25
N LEU A 275 7.91 25.07 -23.37
CA LEU A 275 9.06 24.75 -24.23
C LEU A 275 8.75 24.98 -25.73
N SER A 276 7.52 24.74 -26.16
CA SER A 276 7.07 24.97 -27.53
C SER A 276 7.02 26.47 -27.88
N THR A 277 6.43 27.30 -27.01
CA THR A 277 6.40 28.76 -27.18
C THR A 277 7.81 29.36 -27.15
N LEU A 278 8.70 28.89 -26.26
CA LEU A 278 10.12 29.27 -26.26
C LEU A 278 10.86 28.86 -27.55
N GLU A 279 10.47 27.76 -28.19
CA GLU A 279 11.00 27.32 -29.48
C GLU A 279 10.50 28.21 -30.64
N GLU A 280 9.23 28.64 -30.64
CA GLU A 280 8.69 29.59 -31.62
C GLU A 280 9.33 30.98 -31.52
N VAL A 281 9.60 31.45 -30.29
CA VAL A 281 10.38 32.67 -30.03
C VAL A 281 11.81 32.51 -30.56
N ARG A 282 12.47 31.37 -30.31
CA ARG A 282 13.84 31.13 -30.81
C ARG A 282 13.91 31.11 -32.35
N LYS A 283 12.85 30.64 -33.02
CA LYS A 283 12.71 30.66 -34.48
C LYS A 283 12.34 32.02 -35.05
N GLY A 284 12.09 33.03 -34.20
CA GLY A 284 11.67 34.38 -34.61
C GLY A 284 10.25 34.44 -35.17
N GLN A 285 9.43 33.42 -34.91
CA GLN A 285 8.03 33.34 -35.40
C GLN A 285 7.09 34.16 -34.51
N MET A 286 7.48 34.39 -33.26
CA MET A 286 6.78 35.21 -32.27
C MET A 286 7.52 36.54 -32.03
N CYS A 287 6.82 37.66 -32.12
CA CYS A 287 7.37 38.98 -31.80
C CYS A 287 6.99 39.44 -30.39
N SER A 288 7.73 40.41 -29.83
CA SER A 288 7.50 40.98 -28.48
C SER A 288 6.09 41.55 -28.26
N ARG A 289 5.38 41.90 -29.33
CA ARG A 289 3.98 42.38 -29.29
C ARG A 289 2.95 41.25 -29.28
N CYS A 290 3.27 40.09 -29.86
CA CYS A 290 2.43 38.89 -29.80
C CYS A 290 2.56 38.18 -28.44
N LEU A 291 3.78 38.13 -27.89
CA LEU A 291 4.07 37.57 -26.55
C LEU A 291 3.20 38.22 -25.46
N ARG A 292 3.27 39.56 -25.32
CA ARG A 292 2.45 40.35 -24.37
C ARG A 292 0.93 40.20 -24.56
N ASN A 293 0.48 39.56 -25.64
CA ASN A 293 -0.93 39.31 -25.95
C ASN A 293 -1.36 37.85 -25.70
N ILE A 294 -0.42 36.94 -25.43
CA ILE A 294 -0.66 35.57 -24.97
C ILE A 294 -0.66 35.50 -23.44
N ASP A 295 0.22 36.27 -22.77
CA ASP A 295 0.26 36.37 -21.30
C ASP A 295 -1.07 36.88 -20.70
N ARG A 296 -1.84 37.66 -21.47
CA ARG A 296 -3.19 38.15 -21.11
C ARG A 296 -4.33 37.22 -21.53
N GLY A 297 -4.02 36.00 -21.98
CA GLY A 297 -5.00 34.96 -22.29
C GLY A 297 -5.39 34.07 -21.10
N SER A 298 -4.71 34.23 -19.95
CA SER A 298 -5.05 33.57 -18.69
C SER A 298 -5.64 34.59 -17.72
N ASP A 299 -6.94 34.50 -17.45
CA ASP A 299 -7.67 35.47 -16.63
C ASP A 299 -7.27 35.41 -15.14
N VAL A 300 -6.45 36.37 -14.70
CA VAL A 300 -6.40 36.84 -13.31
C VAL A 300 -6.24 38.36 -13.29
N ALA A 301 -6.82 38.98 -12.26
CA ALA A 301 -7.18 40.40 -12.20
C ALA A 301 -6.07 41.42 -12.53
N GLU A 302 -6.52 42.57 -13.03
CA GLU A 302 -5.71 43.77 -13.21
C GLU A 302 -5.20 44.31 -11.87
N ASP A 303 -3.92 44.70 -11.81
CA ASP A 303 -3.42 45.71 -10.87
C ASP A 303 -2.21 46.45 -11.49
N ASP A 304 -1.96 47.69 -11.05
CA ASP A 304 -1.44 48.76 -11.93
C ASP A 304 0.11 48.88 -12.09
N ASP A 305 0.89 47.93 -11.55
CA ASP A 305 2.35 48.05 -11.38
C ASP A 305 3.21 47.89 -12.66
N SER A 306 2.58 47.67 -13.82
CA SER A 306 3.28 47.42 -15.10
C SER A 306 4.20 48.56 -15.59
N SER A 307 4.12 49.75 -14.99
CA SER A 307 4.92 50.93 -15.37
C SER A 307 6.31 51.01 -14.73
N ILE A 308 6.58 50.23 -13.67
CA ILE A 308 7.85 50.30 -12.93
C ILE A 308 8.93 49.40 -13.58
N LEU A 309 8.55 48.20 -14.07
CA LEU A 309 9.49 47.19 -14.57
C LEU A 309 10.23 47.60 -15.87
N ASP A 310 9.56 48.32 -16.78
CA ASP A 310 10.08 48.66 -18.12
C ASP A 310 11.29 49.63 -18.05
N ASN A 311 11.46 50.35 -16.94
CA ASN A 311 12.62 51.21 -16.67
C ASN A 311 13.87 50.45 -16.19
N LEU A 312 13.71 49.29 -15.54
CA LEU A 312 14.85 48.53 -14.99
C LEU A 312 15.61 47.75 -16.08
N MET A 313 14.92 47.34 -17.13
CA MET A 313 15.45 46.53 -18.24
C MET A 313 16.35 47.28 -19.22
N ASN A 314 16.46 48.61 -19.13
CA ASN A 314 17.21 49.46 -20.08
C ASN A 314 18.63 49.82 -19.62
N SER A 315 19.15 49.23 -18.54
CA SER A 315 20.51 49.47 -18.05
C SER A 315 21.54 48.56 -18.77
N PRO A 316 22.48 49.10 -19.57
CA PRO A 316 23.21 48.32 -20.58
C PRO A 316 24.46 47.58 -20.06
N GLN A 317 24.50 47.19 -18.78
CA GLN A 317 25.67 46.58 -18.15
C GLN A 317 25.31 45.53 -17.08
N HIS A 318 25.31 44.25 -17.44
CA HIS A 318 25.77 43.15 -16.55
C HIS A 318 26.14 41.93 -17.41
N HIS A 319 27.38 41.45 -17.28
CA HIS A 319 27.87 40.31 -18.07
C HIS A 319 27.42 38.98 -17.46
N ARG A 320 26.78 38.13 -18.27
CA ARG A 320 26.33 36.78 -17.89
C ARG A 320 27.52 35.80 -17.83
N SER A 321 27.92 35.39 -16.63
CA SER A 321 28.90 34.32 -16.41
C SER A 321 28.20 33.00 -16.05
N SER A 322 28.22 32.03 -16.95
CA SER A 322 27.70 30.68 -16.68
C SER A 322 28.77 29.80 -16.02
N PHE A 323 28.43 29.16 -14.91
CA PHE A 323 29.27 28.14 -14.27
C PHE A 323 28.64 26.75 -14.42
N SER A 324 29.43 25.74 -14.75
CA SER A 324 28.98 24.34 -14.87
C SER A 324 29.20 23.59 -13.56
N LEU A 325 28.24 22.79 -13.12
CA LEU A 325 28.33 21.99 -11.90
C LEU A 325 28.67 20.52 -12.24
N ASP A 326 29.96 20.18 -12.21
CA ASP A 326 30.40 18.79 -12.41
C ASP A 326 30.10 17.92 -11.17
N VAL A 327 29.22 16.94 -11.32
CA VAL A 327 28.81 16.03 -10.22
C VAL A 327 29.80 14.89 -10.07
N GLN A 328 30.83 15.08 -9.23
CA GLN A 328 31.83 14.05 -8.94
C GLN A 328 31.28 12.94 -8.03
N VAL A 329 30.76 11.89 -8.66
CA VAL A 329 30.35 10.64 -8.01
C VAL A 329 31.55 9.97 -7.33
N ARG A 330 31.51 9.84 -6.00
CA ARG A 330 32.59 9.18 -5.23
C ARG A 330 32.60 7.66 -5.47
N PRO A 331 33.74 7.06 -5.87
CA PRO A 331 33.81 5.64 -6.25
C PRO A 331 33.65 4.66 -5.07
N GLU A 332 33.66 5.16 -3.83
CA GLU A 332 33.49 4.35 -2.61
C GLU A 332 32.06 3.78 -2.50
N ILE A 333 31.05 4.55 -2.90
CA ILE A 333 29.63 4.15 -2.86
C ILE A 333 29.36 2.98 -3.80
N VAL A 334 29.99 2.99 -4.99
CA VAL A 334 29.87 1.92 -5.99
C VAL A 334 30.44 0.60 -5.47
N ARG A 335 31.51 0.64 -4.67
CA ARG A 335 32.10 -0.56 -4.05
C ARG A 335 31.21 -1.16 -2.96
N ALA A 336 30.55 -0.33 -2.14
CA ALA A 336 29.66 -0.81 -1.09
C ALA A 336 28.50 -1.64 -1.65
N LEU A 337 27.85 -1.15 -2.72
CA LEU A 337 26.75 -1.85 -3.40
C LEU A 337 27.23 -3.15 -4.08
N GLY A 338 28.41 -3.14 -4.72
CA GLY A 338 28.97 -4.32 -5.36
C GLY A 338 29.29 -5.48 -4.39
N PHE A 339 29.81 -5.19 -3.20
CA PHE A 339 30.16 -6.23 -2.22
C PHE A 339 28.95 -6.90 -1.55
N LEU A 340 27.87 -6.15 -1.33
CA LEU A 340 26.61 -6.72 -0.83
C LEU A 340 26.02 -7.73 -1.82
N SER A 341 26.07 -7.42 -3.13
CA SER A 341 25.53 -8.28 -4.18
C SER A 341 26.24 -9.63 -4.34
N LEU A 342 27.53 -9.76 -3.97
CA LEU A 342 28.25 -11.04 -4.10
C LEU A 342 28.16 -11.93 -2.85
N SER A 343 28.10 -11.35 -1.65
CA SER A 343 28.04 -12.13 -0.40
C SER A 343 26.73 -12.92 -0.24
N GLN A 344 25.66 -12.54 -0.96
CA GLN A 344 24.33 -13.11 -0.82
C GLN A 344 23.99 -14.21 -1.86
N CYS A 345 24.96 -14.62 -2.68
CA CYS A 345 24.84 -15.74 -3.63
C CYS A 345 25.66 -16.99 -3.23
N PHE A 346 26.20 -17.04 -2.01
CA PHE A 346 27.10 -18.12 -1.56
C PHE A 346 26.86 -18.55 -0.10
N LEU A 347 25.60 -18.87 0.23
CA LEU A 347 25.19 -19.56 1.46
C LEU A 347 23.87 -20.33 1.25
#